data_AF-A0A830BE55-F1
#
_entry.id   AF-A0A830BE55-F1
#
_cell.length_a   1.000
_cell.length_b   1.000
_cell.length_c   1.000
_cell.angle_alpha   90.00
_cell.angle_beta   90.00
_cell.angle_gamma   90.00
#
_symmetry.space_group_name_H-M   'P 1'
#
loop_
_entity.id
_entity.type
_entity.pdbx_description
1 polymer ?
#
loop_
_entity_poly.entity_id
_entity_poly.type
_entity_poly.pdbx_seq_one_letter_code
_entity_poly.pdbx_strand_id
1 'polypeptide(L)'
;MKPKGANFFFPLDGNVYPRGYYTAKISIGRPPKAYVLDIDTGSDLTWLTCTAHHYDAHQGTLVNCGDPECAALGALWMNKGICNTPPINQYPCQYKINYADGTYYTGVLVKDFVHLKLSNGRWVRPWLAFGEHYSLGSANILLGGEATDIKRLNIIFDSGSTYTYLNSMAYEALLDLITRNVNTKLTRAYDDNDLPICWRGPFPSFDHVRPYFLPLALSFTDDKYAQFPMGVESYLIISAKEEGAALNGEYGSEIAIAIWV
;
A
#
# COMPACT_ATOMS: atom_id res chain seq x y z
N MET A 1 -3.01 23.96 -29.27
CA MET A 1 -1.89 24.24 -28.33
C MET A 1 -1.77 23.08 -27.36
N LYS A 2 -0.60 22.41 -27.25
CA LYS A 2 -0.37 21.42 -26.18
C LYS A 2 -0.20 22.18 -24.85
N PRO A 3 -0.77 21.72 -23.72
CA PRO A 3 -0.54 22.37 -22.44
C PRO A 3 0.95 22.27 -22.09
N LYS A 4 1.59 23.40 -21.74
CA LYS A 4 2.92 23.41 -21.13
C LYS A 4 2.80 23.02 -19.66
N GLY A 5 2.45 21.76 -19.40
CA GLY A 5 2.46 21.19 -18.05
C GLY A 5 3.89 20.99 -17.56
N ALA A 6 4.13 21.21 -16.26
CA ALA A 6 5.37 20.83 -15.60
C ALA A 6 5.03 19.81 -14.52
N ASN A 7 5.74 18.68 -14.50
CA ASN A 7 5.51 17.58 -13.55
C ASN A 7 6.11 17.93 -12.19
N PHE A 8 5.63 17.33 -11.10
CA PHE A 8 6.32 17.27 -9.82
C PHE A 8 6.59 15.80 -9.47
N PHE A 9 7.61 15.55 -8.66
CA PHE A 9 8.01 14.20 -8.27
C PHE A 9 8.28 14.18 -6.77
N PHE A 10 7.82 13.13 -6.10
CA PHE A 10 8.21 12.80 -4.74
C PHE A 10 9.15 11.60 -4.78
N PRO A 11 10.42 11.76 -4.41
CA PRO A 11 11.28 10.61 -4.15
C PRO A 11 10.68 9.79 -3.02
N LEU A 12 10.51 8.49 -3.26
CA LEU A 12 10.06 7.53 -2.24
C LEU A 12 11.28 6.99 -1.48
N ASP A 13 11.16 6.86 -0.17
CA ASP A 13 12.11 6.15 0.68
C ASP A 13 11.41 4.95 1.33
N GLY A 14 12.04 3.78 1.32
CA GLY A 14 11.44 2.56 1.82
C GLY A 14 11.96 1.31 1.13
N ASN A 15 11.48 0.17 1.61
CA ASN A 15 11.69 -1.13 0.98
C ASN A 15 10.58 -2.09 1.42
N VAL A 16 10.39 -3.16 0.63
CA VAL A 16 9.44 -4.22 0.98
C VAL A 16 9.87 -4.93 2.26
N TYR A 17 11.16 -5.23 2.39
CA TYR A 17 11.76 -5.88 3.54
C TYR A 17 13.15 -5.26 3.83
N PRO A 18 13.55 -5.06 5.11
CA PRO A 18 12.80 -5.38 6.32
C PRO A 18 11.85 -4.25 6.80
N ARG A 19 11.80 -3.09 6.15
CA ARG A 19 11.03 -1.94 6.67
C ARG A 19 9.53 -2.11 6.51
N GLY A 20 9.07 -2.64 5.37
CA GLY A 20 7.65 -2.93 5.20
C GLY A 20 6.78 -1.70 4.94
N TYR A 21 7.31 -0.60 4.41
CA TYR A 21 6.54 0.58 3.98
C TYR A 21 7.37 1.52 3.10
N TYR A 22 6.67 2.39 2.35
CA TYR A 22 7.25 3.47 1.56
C TYR A 22 6.70 4.82 2.01
N THR A 23 7.59 5.80 2.10
CA THR A 23 7.25 7.16 2.52
C THR A 23 7.66 8.19 1.50
N ALA A 24 6.95 9.31 1.48
CA ALA A 24 7.36 10.52 0.78
C ALA A 24 7.50 11.69 1.76
N LYS A 25 8.46 12.56 1.48
CA LYS A 25 8.64 13.81 2.22
C LYS A 25 7.84 14.93 1.58
N ILE A 26 6.87 15.46 2.32
CA ILE A 26 5.98 16.53 1.86
C ILE A 26 6.12 17.75 2.79
N SER A 27 6.21 18.96 2.22
CA SER A 27 6.25 20.19 3.00
C SER A 27 4.85 20.81 3.09
N ILE A 28 4.36 21.00 4.31
CA ILE A 28 2.99 21.44 4.61
C ILE A 28 3.06 22.66 5.55
N GLY A 29 2.18 23.65 5.37
CA GLY A 29 1.97 24.72 6.34
C GLY A 29 2.55 26.10 6.00
N ARG A 30 2.37 27.02 6.95
CA ARG A 30 2.94 28.38 6.97
C ARG A 30 3.50 28.67 8.37
N PRO A 31 4.84 28.70 8.56
CA PRO A 31 5.89 28.39 7.58
C PRO A 31 5.87 26.91 7.12
N PRO A 32 6.49 26.58 5.97
CA PRO A 32 6.57 25.21 5.49
C PRO A 32 7.32 24.31 6.48
N LYS A 33 6.71 23.21 6.89
CA LYS A 33 7.34 22.15 7.69
C LYS A 33 7.29 20.84 6.93
N ALA A 34 8.40 20.10 6.96
CA ALA A 34 8.48 18.81 6.28
C ALA A 34 7.91 17.69 7.14
N TYR A 35 7.05 16.88 6.55
CA TYR A 35 6.46 15.66 7.10
C TYR A 35 6.89 14.47 6.24
N VAL A 36 7.10 13.34 6.89
CA VAL A 36 7.32 12.05 6.22
C VAL A 36 6.00 11.31 6.33
N LEU A 37 5.38 11.03 5.19
CA LEU A 37 4.05 10.43 5.10
C LEU A 37 4.14 9.11 4.38
N ASP A 38 3.37 8.13 4.87
CA ASP A 38 3.17 6.89 4.16
C ASP A 38 2.40 7.14 2.86
N ILE A 39 2.75 6.41 1.81
CA ILE A 39 1.99 6.43 0.57
C ILE A 39 0.88 5.40 0.72
N ASP A 40 -0.38 5.84 0.79
CA ASP A 40 -1.55 4.97 0.92
C ASP A 40 -2.56 5.31 -0.18
N THR A 41 -2.60 4.49 -1.24
CA THR A 41 -3.57 4.61 -2.34
C THR A 41 -4.91 3.94 -2.03
N GLY A 42 -5.03 3.24 -0.90
CA GLY A 42 -6.25 2.60 -0.42
C GLY A 42 -7.12 3.50 0.46
N SER A 43 -6.57 4.62 0.96
CA SER A 43 -7.31 5.57 1.79
C SER A 43 -7.87 6.78 1.03
N ASP A 44 -9.02 7.27 1.52
CA ASP A 44 -9.67 8.47 0.97
C ASP A 44 -9.00 9.77 1.43
N LEU A 45 -8.26 9.77 2.55
CA LEU A 45 -7.77 11.01 3.17
C LEU A 45 -6.34 10.89 3.68
N THR A 46 -5.49 11.85 3.31
CA THR A 46 -4.23 12.10 4.02
C THR A 46 -4.52 12.76 5.35
N TRP A 47 -4.03 12.16 6.43
CA TRP A 47 -4.17 12.70 7.78
C TRP A 47 -2.80 12.84 8.46
N LEU A 48 -2.72 13.74 9.43
CA LEU A 48 -1.55 13.93 10.30
C LEU A 48 -2.00 13.80 11.75
N THR A 49 -1.21 13.11 12.59
CA THR A 49 -1.43 13.15 14.04
C THR A 49 -1.11 14.56 14.55
N CYS A 50 -2.14 15.28 14.99
CA CYS A 50 -1.96 16.51 15.75
C CYS A 50 -1.93 16.15 17.23
N THR A 51 -0.79 16.31 17.92
CA THR A 51 -0.75 16.15 19.37
C THR A 51 -1.54 17.28 20.03
N ALA A 52 -2.42 16.93 20.97
CA ALA A 52 -3.44 17.81 21.57
C ALA A 52 -2.91 19.08 22.27
N HIS A 53 -1.58 19.26 22.37
CA HIS A 53 -0.94 20.44 22.94
C HIS A 53 -0.51 21.49 21.90
N HIS A 54 -0.76 21.25 20.61
CA HIS A 54 -0.26 22.11 19.53
C HIS A 54 -1.30 22.34 18.40
N TYR A 55 -2.56 22.64 18.75
CA TYR A 55 -3.42 23.37 17.80
C TYR A 55 -2.76 24.70 17.36
N ASP A 56 -1.82 25.21 18.15
CA ASP A 56 -1.03 26.41 17.84
C ASP A 56 0.12 26.19 16.82
N ALA A 57 0.52 24.94 16.51
CA ALA A 57 1.63 24.69 15.58
C ALA A 57 1.20 24.52 14.11
N HIS A 58 -0.09 24.34 13.85
CA HIS A 58 -0.66 24.26 12.52
C HIS A 58 -1.60 25.44 12.28
N GLN A 59 -1.13 26.44 11.53
CA GLN A 59 -1.97 27.54 11.02
C GLN A 59 -2.91 27.09 9.86
N GLY A 60 -3.23 25.80 9.81
CA GLY A 60 -4.17 25.25 8.84
C GLY A 60 -5.56 25.84 9.05
N THR A 61 -6.29 26.05 7.97
CA THR A 61 -7.65 26.59 8.06
C THR A 61 -8.62 25.44 8.35
N LEU A 62 -9.32 25.52 9.48
CA LEU A 62 -10.41 24.60 9.81
C LEU A 62 -11.44 24.62 8.69
N VAL A 63 -11.87 23.44 8.24
CA VAL A 63 -12.97 23.30 7.29
C VAL A 63 -14.25 23.13 8.08
N ASN A 64 -15.21 24.03 7.87
CA ASN A 64 -16.52 23.96 8.49
C ASN A 64 -17.48 23.13 7.63
N CYS A 65 -18.54 22.65 8.25
CA CYS A 65 -19.59 21.88 7.58
C CYS A 65 -20.27 22.58 6.39
N GLY A 66 -20.24 23.93 6.34
CA GLY A 66 -20.77 24.71 5.22
C GLY A 66 -19.81 24.82 4.02
N ASP A 67 -18.57 24.37 4.17
CA ASP A 67 -17.54 24.52 3.14
C ASP A 67 -17.67 23.43 2.04
N PRO A 68 -17.38 23.76 0.76
CA PRO A 68 -17.43 22.80 -0.35
C PRO A 68 -16.58 21.54 -0.13
N GLU A 69 -15.44 21.67 0.55
CA GLU A 69 -14.55 20.55 0.88
C GLU A 69 -15.23 19.55 1.80
N CYS A 70 -16.04 20.02 2.76
CA CYS A 70 -16.82 19.15 3.63
C CYS A 70 -17.98 18.47 2.88
N ALA A 71 -18.63 19.19 1.96
CA ALA A 71 -19.68 18.62 1.14
C ALA A 71 -19.13 17.49 0.22
N ALA A 72 -17.93 17.67 -0.33
CA ALA A 72 -17.25 16.64 -1.11
C ALA A 72 -16.93 15.41 -0.26
N LEU A 73 -16.46 15.62 0.98
CA LEU A 73 -16.22 14.53 1.92
C LEU A 73 -17.51 13.79 2.30
N GLY A 74 -18.59 14.52 2.59
CA GLY A 74 -19.89 13.95 2.96
C GLY A 74 -20.56 13.14 1.85
N ALA A 75 -20.10 13.27 0.60
CA ALA A 75 -20.52 12.42 -0.51
C ALA A 75 -19.86 11.03 -0.48
N LEU A 76 -18.74 10.87 0.22
CA LEU A 76 -18.08 9.57 0.37
C LEU A 76 -18.91 8.66 1.27
N TRP A 77 -19.00 7.38 0.92
CA TRP A 77 -19.83 6.41 1.63
C TRP A 77 -19.49 6.29 3.11
N MET A 78 -18.20 6.40 3.49
CA MET A 78 -17.73 6.34 4.88
C MET A 78 -18.11 7.57 5.71
N ASN A 79 -18.32 8.71 5.04
CA ASN A 79 -18.55 10.02 5.65
C ASN A 79 -19.96 10.54 5.37
N LYS A 80 -20.86 9.66 4.90
CA LYS A 80 -22.24 10.02 4.57
C LYS A 80 -22.99 10.46 5.82
N GLY A 81 -23.59 11.64 5.75
CA GLY A 81 -24.36 12.22 6.85
C GLY A 81 -23.53 12.94 7.92
N ILE A 82 -22.26 13.18 7.65
CA ILE A 82 -21.48 14.17 8.38
C ILE A 82 -22.14 15.54 8.18
N CYS A 83 -22.17 16.34 9.24
CA CYS A 83 -22.79 17.68 9.26
C CYS A 83 -24.32 17.72 9.08
N ASN A 84 -25.03 16.67 9.53
CA ASN A 84 -26.50 16.61 9.46
C ASN A 84 -27.24 17.38 10.56
N THR A 85 -26.53 17.91 11.56
CA THR A 85 -27.14 18.60 12.72
C THR A 85 -27.07 20.13 12.55
N PRO A 86 -28.21 20.84 12.49
CA PRO A 86 -28.24 22.30 12.50
C PRO A 86 -27.79 22.87 13.87
N PRO A 87 -27.15 24.06 13.92
CA PRO A 87 -26.74 24.89 12.78
C PRO A 87 -25.46 24.37 12.11
N ILE A 88 -25.57 24.01 10.83
CA ILE A 88 -24.50 23.36 10.04
C ILE A 88 -23.21 24.18 10.08
N ASN A 89 -23.29 25.50 9.88
CA ASN A 89 -22.10 26.35 9.69
C ASN A 89 -21.28 26.65 10.96
N GLN A 90 -21.70 26.15 12.14
CA GLN A 90 -21.00 26.41 13.40
C GLN A 90 -20.12 25.23 13.86
N TYR A 91 -20.14 24.12 13.13
CA TYR A 91 -19.39 22.92 13.49
C TYR A 91 -18.26 22.63 12.50
N PRO A 92 -17.09 22.20 13.01
CA PRO A 92 -16.01 21.73 12.16
C PRO A 92 -16.46 20.46 11.43
N CYS A 93 -16.03 20.32 10.18
CA CYS A 93 -16.28 19.12 9.40
C CYS A 93 -15.50 17.95 10.02
N GLN A 94 -16.21 17.01 10.64
CA GLN A 94 -15.59 15.81 11.18
C GLN A 94 -15.43 14.76 10.08
N TYR A 95 -14.58 13.78 10.29
CA TYR A 95 -14.45 12.65 9.38
C TYR A 95 -14.18 11.36 10.15
N LYS A 96 -14.53 10.25 9.51
CA LYS A 96 -14.18 8.90 9.96
C LYS A 96 -13.55 8.14 8.80
N ILE A 97 -12.35 7.59 9.03
CA ILE A 97 -11.69 6.65 8.12
C ILE A 97 -11.84 5.26 8.75
N ASN A 98 -12.28 4.28 7.96
CA ASN A 98 -12.27 2.87 8.36
C ASN A 98 -11.23 2.15 7.51
N TYR A 99 -10.36 1.40 8.15
CA TYR A 99 -9.34 0.59 7.48
C TYR A 99 -9.84 -0.85 7.28
N ALA A 100 -9.22 -1.57 6.35
CA ALA A 100 -9.60 -2.93 6.00
C ALA A 100 -9.43 -3.92 7.19
N ASP A 101 -8.52 -3.62 8.12
CA ASP A 101 -8.29 -4.37 9.35
C ASP A 101 -9.37 -4.15 10.44
N GLY A 102 -10.37 -3.32 10.15
CA GLY A 102 -11.45 -2.97 11.08
C GLY A 102 -11.10 -1.87 12.07
N THR A 103 -9.85 -1.38 12.08
CA THR A 103 -9.51 -0.17 12.83
C THR A 103 -10.11 1.07 12.18
N TYR A 104 -10.26 2.14 12.95
CA TYR A 104 -10.79 3.39 12.44
C TYR A 104 -10.12 4.58 13.12
N TYR A 105 -10.13 5.70 12.40
CA TYR A 105 -9.67 6.98 12.92
C TYR A 105 -10.75 8.04 12.73
N THR A 106 -10.90 8.94 13.70
CA THR A 106 -11.78 10.10 13.60
C THR A 106 -10.98 11.39 13.74
N GLY A 107 -11.37 12.41 13.00
CA GLY A 107 -10.68 13.70 13.02
C GLY A 107 -11.55 14.86 12.59
N VAL A 108 -10.95 16.04 12.54
CA VAL A 108 -11.52 17.25 11.96
C VAL A 108 -10.79 17.58 10.67
N LEU A 109 -11.52 17.93 9.63
CA LEU A 109 -10.95 18.28 8.34
C LEU A 109 -10.30 19.67 8.44
N VAL A 110 -9.05 19.72 8.03
CA VAL A 110 -8.24 20.94 7.96
C VAL A 110 -7.68 21.03 6.56
N LYS A 111 -7.67 22.24 5.99
CA LYS A 111 -6.97 22.52 4.74
C LYS A 111 -5.74 23.38 5.01
N ASP A 112 -4.64 23.07 4.33
CA ASP A 112 -3.40 23.82 4.41
C ASP A 112 -2.66 23.80 3.06
N PHE A 113 -1.59 24.58 2.96
CA PHE A 113 -0.75 24.65 1.77
C PHE A 113 0.25 23.50 1.75
N VAL A 114 0.26 22.77 0.65
CA VAL A 114 1.36 21.87 0.32
C VAL A 114 2.32 22.59 -0.61
N HIS A 115 3.62 22.52 -0.32
CA HIS A 115 4.66 23.16 -1.13
C HIS A 115 5.25 22.14 -2.10
N LEU A 116 4.95 22.30 -3.38
CA LEU A 116 5.41 21.38 -4.43
C LEU A 116 6.45 22.06 -5.31
N LYS A 117 7.57 21.36 -5.56
CA LYS A 117 8.59 21.77 -6.50
C LYS A 117 8.32 21.12 -7.85
N LEU A 118 8.05 21.94 -8.85
CA LEU A 118 7.89 21.47 -10.23
C LEU A 118 9.27 21.15 -10.85
N SER A 119 9.26 20.27 -11.84
CA SER A 119 10.41 19.83 -12.65
C SER A 119 11.13 20.98 -13.36
N ASN A 120 10.44 22.08 -13.63
CA ASN A 120 11.01 23.30 -14.18
C ASN A 120 11.59 24.26 -13.11
N GLY A 121 11.67 23.82 -11.84
CA GLY A 121 12.22 24.57 -10.72
C GLY A 121 11.24 25.50 -10.01
N ARG A 122 10.03 25.72 -10.54
CA ARG A 122 9.02 26.61 -9.93
C ARG A 122 8.34 25.95 -8.74
N TRP A 123 8.13 26.70 -7.67
CA TRP A 123 7.31 26.28 -6.52
C TRP A 123 5.83 26.62 -6.75
N VAL A 124 4.93 25.69 -6.42
CA VAL A 124 3.49 25.90 -6.37
C VAL A 124 2.93 25.48 -5.01
N ARG A 125 1.79 26.09 -4.63
CA ARG A 125 1.20 25.95 -3.30
C ARG A 125 -0.30 25.64 -3.37
N PRO A 126 -0.70 24.45 -3.87
CA PRO A 126 -2.10 24.08 -3.91
C PRO A 126 -2.67 23.83 -2.50
N TRP A 127 -4.00 23.98 -2.41
CA TRP A 127 -4.80 23.37 -1.35
C TRP A 127 -5.03 21.91 -1.71
N LEU A 128 -4.97 21.01 -0.74
CA LEU A 128 -5.04 19.57 -0.97
C LEU A 128 -6.13 18.93 -0.12
N ALA A 129 -6.98 18.15 -0.78
CA ALA A 129 -7.94 17.21 -0.21
C ALA A 129 -7.96 15.98 -1.15
N PHE A 130 -8.05 14.76 -0.62
CA PHE A 130 -7.95 13.52 -1.39
C PHE A 130 -9.25 12.68 -1.29
N GLY A 131 -9.40 11.64 -2.14
CA GLY A 131 -10.52 10.69 -2.16
C GLY A 131 -10.30 9.45 -3.07
N GLU A 132 -11.01 8.36 -2.73
CA GLU A 132 -11.27 7.03 -3.35
C GLU A 132 -10.11 6.11 -3.79
N HIS A 133 -10.25 4.83 -3.41
CA HIS A 133 -9.35 3.72 -3.73
C HIS A 133 -9.47 3.25 -5.19
N TYR A 134 -8.38 2.71 -5.73
CA TYR A 134 -8.35 2.17 -7.10
C TYR A 134 -8.74 0.68 -7.09
N SER A 135 -9.98 0.39 -7.51
CA SER A 135 -10.41 -0.99 -7.83
C SER A 135 -10.21 -1.29 -9.32
N LEU A 136 -9.62 -2.44 -9.62
CA LEU A 136 -9.45 -2.94 -11.00
C LEU A 136 -10.54 -3.96 -11.37
N GLY A 137 -11.54 -4.15 -10.52
CA GLY A 137 -12.57 -5.15 -10.70
C GLY A 137 -12.11 -6.56 -10.31
N SER A 138 -12.79 -7.56 -10.87
CA SER A 138 -12.56 -8.96 -10.50
C SER A 138 -11.46 -9.62 -11.33
N ALA A 139 -10.62 -10.43 -10.71
CA ALA A 139 -9.60 -11.23 -11.38
C ALA A 139 -9.54 -12.68 -10.88
N ASN A 140 -9.05 -13.57 -11.75
CA ASN A 140 -8.68 -14.93 -11.42
C ASN A 140 -7.16 -15.03 -11.28
N ILE A 141 -6.65 -15.96 -10.46
CA ILE A 141 -5.22 -16.21 -10.34
C ILE A 141 -4.80 -17.30 -11.33
N LEU A 142 -3.70 -17.05 -12.05
CA LEU A 142 -2.96 -18.03 -12.83
C LEU A 142 -1.64 -18.36 -12.12
N LEU A 143 -1.19 -19.62 -12.19
CA LEU A 143 0.11 -20.08 -11.68
C LEU A 143 0.87 -20.75 -12.82
N GLY A 144 2.07 -20.27 -13.13
CA GLY A 144 2.87 -20.78 -14.25
C GLY A 144 2.19 -20.60 -15.62
N GLY A 145 1.20 -19.69 -15.72
CA GLY A 145 0.37 -19.50 -16.90
C GLY A 145 -0.90 -20.35 -16.95
N GLU A 146 -1.08 -21.30 -16.02
CA GLU A 146 -2.24 -22.18 -15.96
C GLU A 146 -3.33 -21.62 -15.03
N ALA A 147 -4.59 -21.85 -15.40
CA ALA A 147 -5.73 -21.40 -14.60
C ALA A 147 -5.85 -22.16 -13.28
N THR A 148 -6.11 -21.44 -12.19
CA THR A 148 -6.36 -22.02 -10.87
C THR A 148 -7.85 -22.01 -10.51
N ASP A 149 -8.21 -22.62 -9.39
CA ASP A 149 -9.55 -22.56 -8.83
C ASP A 149 -9.84 -21.24 -8.07
N ILE A 150 -8.85 -20.37 -7.92
CA ILE A 150 -8.99 -19.07 -7.25
C ILE A 150 -9.51 -18.05 -8.27
N LYS A 151 -10.81 -17.75 -8.17
CA LYS A 151 -11.53 -16.97 -9.19
C LYS A 151 -12.29 -15.81 -8.58
N ARG A 152 -12.51 -14.77 -9.39
CA ARG A 152 -13.35 -13.60 -9.08
C ARG A 152 -12.95 -12.88 -7.79
N LEU A 153 -11.66 -12.76 -7.54
CA LEU A 153 -11.13 -11.91 -6.47
C LEU A 153 -11.33 -10.45 -6.85
N ASN A 154 -11.88 -9.65 -5.95
CA ASN A 154 -11.88 -8.20 -6.13
C ASN A 154 -10.46 -7.68 -5.89
N ILE A 155 -9.87 -7.02 -6.88
CA ILE A 155 -8.48 -6.56 -6.81
C ILE A 155 -8.46 -5.07 -6.51
N ILE A 156 -7.72 -4.73 -5.45
CA ILE A 156 -7.42 -3.36 -5.04
C ILE A 156 -5.91 -3.19 -5.14
N PHE A 157 -5.47 -2.12 -5.79
CA PHE A 157 -4.07 -1.71 -5.74
C PHE A 157 -3.90 -0.67 -4.64
N ASP A 158 -3.20 -1.12 -3.60
CA ASP A 158 -2.94 -0.35 -2.40
C ASP A 158 -1.43 -0.26 -2.17
N SER A 159 -0.98 0.91 -1.77
CA SER A 159 0.39 1.16 -1.30
C SER A 159 0.46 1.29 0.23
N GLY A 160 -0.68 1.38 0.92
CA GLY A 160 -0.81 1.37 2.37
C GLY A 160 -0.46 0.03 3.00
N SER A 161 -0.26 -1.00 2.18
CA SER A 161 0.25 -2.31 2.55
C SER A 161 1.47 -2.67 1.71
N THR A 162 2.44 -3.35 2.34
CA THR A 162 3.70 -3.72 1.68
C THR A 162 3.71 -5.16 1.18
N TYR A 163 2.81 -5.97 1.71
CA TYR A 163 2.56 -7.33 1.28
C TYR A 163 1.24 -7.40 0.53
N THR A 164 1.10 -8.42 -0.32
CA THR A 164 -0.21 -8.73 -0.89
C THR A 164 -1.07 -9.40 0.16
N TYR A 165 -2.26 -8.85 0.42
CA TYR A 165 -3.24 -9.46 1.31
C TYR A 165 -4.32 -10.16 0.49
N LEU A 166 -4.63 -11.40 0.87
CA LEU A 166 -5.70 -12.20 0.30
C LEU A 166 -6.65 -12.62 1.41
N ASN A 167 -7.96 -12.66 1.12
CA ASN A 167 -8.88 -13.28 2.06
C ASN A 167 -8.44 -14.72 2.37
N SER A 168 -8.78 -15.20 3.58
CA SER A 168 -8.28 -16.48 4.11
C SER A 168 -8.45 -17.66 3.16
N MET A 169 -9.59 -17.78 2.46
CA MET A 169 -9.82 -18.87 1.50
C MET A 169 -8.88 -18.80 0.30
N ALA A 170 -8.69 -17.60 -0.26
CA ALA A 170 -7.80 -17.39 -1.40
C ALA A 170 -6.32 -17.55 -1.00
N TYR A 171 -5.96 -17.07 0.19
CA TYR A 171 -4.62 -17.24 0.75
C TYR A 171 -4.26 -18.72 0.91
N GLU A 172 -5.09 -19.51 1.60
CA GLU A 172 -4.81 -20.93 1.85
C GLU A 172 -4.74 -21.74 0.55
N ALA A 173 -5.66 -21.46 -0.39
CA ALA A 173 -5.65 -22.10 -1.70
C ALA A 173 -4.38 -21.77 -2.50
N LEU A 174 -3.95 -20.50 -2.49
CA LEU A 174 -2.75 -20.08 -3.21
C LEU A 174 -1.49 -20.66 -2.57
N LEU A 175 -1.46 -20.66 -1.24
CA LEU A 175 -0.34 -21.19 -0.48
C LEU A 175 -0.14 -22.69 -0.72
N ASP A 176 -1.22 -23.47 -0.69
CA ASP A 176 -1.19 -24.90 -1.00
C ASP A 176 -0.74 -25.15 -2.44
N LEU A 177 -1.24 -24.36 -3.40
CA LEU A 177 -0.79 -24.43 -4.80
C LEU A 177 0.70 -24.15 -4.96
N ILE A 178 1.22 -23.07 -4.35
CA ILE A 178 2.65 -22.74 -4.38
C ILE A 178 3.43 -23.90 -3.76
N THR A 179 3.08 -24.31 -2.53
CA THR A 179 3.81 -25.33 -1.78
C THR A 179 3.87 -26.68 -2.49
N ARG A 180 2.79 -27.10 -3.17
CA ARG A 180 2.76 -28.35 -3.97
C ARG A 180 3.61 -28.29 -5.23
N ASN A 181 3.83 -27.11 -5.79
CA ASN A 181 4.60 -26.89 -7.01
C ASN A 181 6.06 -26.50 -6.75
N VAL A 182 6.45 -26.30 -5.49
CA VAL A 182 7.86 -26.10 -5.13
C VAL A 182 8.65 -27.37 -5.40
N ASN A 183 9.79 -27.21 -6.06
CA ASN A 183 10.71 -28.31 -6.35
C ASN A 183 11.15 -29.02 -5.05
N THR A 184 11.02 -30.34 -5.02
CA THR A 184 11.25 -31.21 -3.84
C THR A 184 12.66 -31.16 -3.26
N LYS A 185 13.62 -30.52 -3.93
CA LYS A 185 14.98 -30.31 -3.43
C LYS A 185 15.10 -29.22 -2.36
N LEU A 186 14.06 -28.38 -2.17
CA LEU A 186 14.08 -27.34 -1.16
C LEU A 186 13.59 -27.86 0.19
N THR A 187 14.28 -27.45 1.26
CA THR A 187 13.91 -27.79 2.64
C THR A 187 13.17 -26.63 3.28
N ARG A 188 12.07 -26.91 3.98
CA ARG A 188 11.34 -25.88 4.75
C ARG A 188 12.23 -25.34 5.88
N ALA A 189 12.27 -24.02 5.99
CA ALA A 189 12.84 -23.34 7.15
C ALA A 189 11.70 -23.03 8.12
N TYR A 190 11.90 -23.35 9.41
CA TYR A 190 10.92 -23.15 10.48
C TYR A 190 11.45 -22.25 11.60
N ASP A 191 12.68 -21.79 11.46
CA ASP A 191 13.45 -21.01 12.44
C ASP A 191 13.54 -19.52 12.07
N ASP A 192 12.85 -19.10 11.01
CA ASP A 192 12.56 -17.69 10.75
C ASP A 192 11.13 -17.41 11.25
N ASN A 193 11.01 -16.55 12.26
CA ASN A 193 9.74 -16.17 12.86
C ASN A 193 9.13 -14.92 12.20
N ASP A 194 9.88 -14.23 11.34
CA ASP A 194 9.46 -12.96 10.74
C ASP A 194 8.61 -13.19 9.49
N LEU A 195 8.78 -14.33 8.82
CA LEU A 195 8.04 -14.71 7.62
C LEU A 195 7.40 -16.10 7.80
N PRO A 196 6.09 -16.26 7.52
CA PRO A 196 5.34 -17.43 7.96
C PRO A 196 5.77 -18.72 7.26
N ILE A 197 6.31 -18.62 6.05
CA ILE A 197 6.58 -19.76 5.16
C ILE A 197 7.86 -19.53 4.35
N CYS A 198 8.89 -20.29 4.69
CA CYS A 198 10.24 -20.15 4.15
C CYS A 198 10.85 -21.48 3.66
N TRP A 199 11.75 -21.39 2.70
CA TRP A 199 12.61 -22.50 2.25
C TRP A 199 14.08 -22.09 2.24
N ARG A 200 14.97 -23.02 2.56
CA ARG A 200 16.43 -22.85 2.43
C ARG A 200 16.93 -23.29 1.07
N GLY A 201 17.84 -22.51 0.51
CA GLY A 201 18.56 -22.85 -0.70
C GLY A 201 19.64 -21.82 -1.05
N PRO A 202 20.41 -22.08 -2.12
CA PRO A 202 21.43 -21.15 -2.60
C PRO A 202 20.78 -20.05 -3.45
N PHE A 203 20.13 -19.07 -2.80
CA PHE A 203 19.38 -17.97 -3.43
C PHE A 203 20.09 -16.61 -3.29
N PRO A 204 21.27 -16.40 -3.92
CA PRO A 204 21.93 -15.09 -3.88
C PRO A 204 21.17 -14.03 -4.71
N SER A 205 20.28 -14.44 -5.61
CA SER A 205 19.41 -13.56 -6.41
C SER A 205 18.17 -14.30 -6.91
N PHE A 206 17.18 -13.57 -7.43
CA PHE A 206 15.99 -14.19 -8.02
C PHE A 206 16.26 -15.06 -9.25
N ASP A 207 17.38 -14.88 -9.95
CA ASP A 207 17.78 -15.80 -11.04
C ASP A 207 17.96 -17.23 -10.54
N HIS A 208 18.40 -17.38 -9.28
CA HIS A 208 18.59 -18.68 -8.63
C HIS A 208 17.30 -19.21 -8.00
N VAL A 209 16.26 -18.37 -7.88
CA VAL A 209 14.95 -18.74 -7.31
C VAL A 209 14.00 -19.24 -8.40
N ARG A 210 14.03 -18.62 -9.58
CA ARG A 210 13.15 -18.94 -10.73
C ARG A 210 13.08 -20.42 -11.12
N PRO A 211 14.14 -21.24 -10.99
CA PRO A 211 14.04 -22.68 -11.29
C PRO A 211 13.16 -23.48 -10.31
N TYR A 212 12.80 -22.90 -9.16
CA TYR A 212 12.12 -23.60 -8.06
C TYR A 212 10.66 -23.15 -7.86
N PHE A 213 10.28 -21.98 -8.39
CA PHE A 213 8.98 -21.35 -8.18
C PHE A 213 8.38 -20.87 -9.51
N LEU A 214 7.05 -20.96 -9.63
CA LEU A 214 6.31 -20.55 -10.83
C LEU A 214 5.77 -19.13 -10.70
N PRO A 215 5.83 -18.29 -11.75
CA PRO A 215 5.25 -16.95 -11.71
C PRO A 215 3.72 -16.98 -11.51
N LEU A 216 3.18 -15.89 -10.98
CA LEU A 216 1.75 -15.67 -10.86
C LEU A 216 1.25 -14.73 -11.96
N ALA A 217 -0.04 -14.74 -12.24
CA ALA A 217 -0.67 -13.65 -12.99
C ALA A 217 -2.11 -13.44 -12.54
N LEU A 218 -2.58 -12.20 -12.58
CA LEU A 218 -4.01 -11.90 -12.48
C LEU A 218 -4.60 -11.86 -13.89
N SER A 219 -5.65 -12.62 -14.13
CA SER A 219 -6.45 -12.55 -15.36
C SER A 219 -7.77 -11.86 -15.03
N PHE A 220 -7.97 -10.64 -15.53
CA PHE A 220 -9.16 -9.87 -15.22
C PHE A 220 -10.39 -10.47 -15.92
N THR A 221 -11.52 -10.52 -15.22
CA THR A 221 -12.74 -11.16 -15.73
C THR A 221 -13.44 -10.34 -16.80
N ASP A 222 -13.24 -9.03 -16.76
CA ASP A 222 -13.95 -8.08 -17.61
C ASP A 222 -13.30 -7.94 -18.99
N ASP A 223 -12.01 -8.30 -19.10
CA ASP A 223 -11.30 -8.42 -20.37
C ASP A 223 -10.34 -9.61 -20.34
N LYS A 224 -10.65 -10.63 -21.15
CA LYS A 224 -9.86 -11.87 -21.26
C LYS A 224 -8.42 -11.67 -21.77
N TYR A 225 -8.09 -10.50 -22.33
CA TYR A 225 -6.75 -10.15 -22.76
C TYR A 225 -5.99 -9.32 -21.72
N ALA A 226 -6.68 -8.77 -20.72
CA ALA A 226 -6.06 -8.04 -19.63
C ALA A 226 -5.50 -9.02 -18.60
N GLN A 227 -4.18 -9.18 -18.63
CA GLN A 227 -3.45 -9.94 -17.62
C GLN A 227 -2.39 -9.05 -16.96
N PHE A 228 -2.22 -9.22 -15.65
CA PHE A 228 -1.14 -8.62 -14.88
C PHE A 228 -0.14 -9.72 -14.49
N PRO A 229 0.93 -9.93 -15.28
CA PRO A 229 1.94 -10.94 -14.98
C PRO A 229 2.80 -10.49 -13.78
N MET A 230 3.04 -11.43 -12.87
CA MET A 230 3.82 -11.22 -11.65
C MET A 230 4.93 -12.26 -11.59
N GLY A 231 6.18 -11.80 -11.73
CA GLY A 231 7.35 -12.64 -11.59
C GLY A 231 7.48 -13.20 -10.17
N VAL A 232 8.40 -14.14 -9.97
CA VAL A 232 8.64 -14.73 -8.64
C VAL A 232 9.12 -13.67 -7.63
N GLU A 233 9.80 -12.63 -8.11
CA GLU A 233 10.19 -11.45 -7.32
C GLU A 233 9.03 -10.60 -6.81
N SER A 234 7.82 -10.77 -7.34
CA SER A 234 6.64 -10.00 -6.94
C SER A 234 5.94 -10.56 -5.71
N TYR A 235 6.18 -11.83 -5.36
CA TYR A 235 5.51 -12.49 -4.23
C TYR A 235 6.46 -13.32 -3.36
N LEU A 236 7.76 -13.31 -3.64
CA LEU A 236 8.79 -13.93 -2.82
C LEU A 236 9.80 -12.89 -2.33
N ILE A 237 10.37 -13.11 -1.14
CA ILE A 237 11.43 -12.29 -0.55
C ILE A 237 12.62 -13.18 -0.24
N ILE A 238 13.82 -12.74 -0.65
CA ILE A 238 15.08 -13.35 -0.22
C ILE A 238 15.44 -12.73 1.13
N SER A 239 15.38 -13.54 2.18
CA SER A 239 15.85 -13.21 3.53
C SER A 239 17.30 -13.72 3.66
N ALA A 240 18.23 -12.80 3.92
CA ALA A 240 19.59 -13.14 4.31
C ALA A 240 19.64 -13.09 5.83
N LYS A 241 19.77 -14.24 6.50
CA LYS A 241 20.12 -14.26 7.92
C LYS A 241 21.55 -13.72 8.07
N GLU A 242 21.70 -12.55 8.69
CA GLU A 242 23.01 -12.06 9.12
C GLU A 242 23.50 -12.90 10.32
N GLU A 243 24.63 -13.57 10.08
CA GLU A 243 25.65 -14.09 11.00
C GLU A 243 25.25 -14.94 12.21
N GLY A 244 25.53 -16.24 12.09
CA GLY A 244 25.66 -17.17 13.23
C GLY A 244 25.94 -18.60 12.79
N ALA A 245 27.21 -18.96 12.65
CA ALA A 245 27.76 -20.30 12.40
C ALA A 245 27.66 -20.85 10.97
N ALA A 246 28.71 -20.56 10.18
CA ALA A 246 29.18 -21.50 9.17
C ALA A 246 29.64 -22.80 9.86
N LEU A 247 28.74 -23.77 9.98
CA LEU A 247 29.11 -25.18 10.05
C LEU A 247 28.85 -25.75 8.65
N ASN A 248 29.91 -25.89 7.85
CA ASN A 248 29.99 -26.59 6.56
C ASN A 248 29.90 -25.77 5.25
N GLY A 249 30.00 -24.44 5.27
CA GLY A 249 30.34 -23.67 4.06
C GLY A 249 29.24 -23.52 3.00
N GLU A 250 27.98 -23.81 3.32
CA GLU A 250 26.83 -23.43 2.50
C GLU A 250 26.19 -22.15 3.06
N TYR A 251 26.37 -21.02 2.35
CA TYR A 251 25.56 -19.83 2.60
C TYR A 251 24.13 -20.12 2.13
N GLY A 252 23.30 -20.67 3.02
CA GLY A 252 21.87 -20.87 2.76
C GLY A 252 21.11 -19.57 3.03
N SER A 253 20.77 -18.82 1.98
CA SER A 253 19.73 -17.79 2.07
C SER A 253 18.35 -18.45 2.15
N GLU A 254 17.39 -17.76 2.76
CA GLU A 254 16.01 -18.24 2.84
C GLU A 254 15.14 -17.47 1.84
N ILE A 255 14.21 -18.17 1.20
CA ILE A 255 13.18 -17.55 0.36
C ILE A 255 11.82 -17.72 1.03
N ALA A 256 11.08 -16.64 1.16
CA ALA A 256 9.81 -16.60 1.86
C ALA A 256 8.67 -16.07 0.99
N ILE A 257 7.43 -16.49 1.27
CA ILE A 257 6.23 -15.94 0.61
C ILE A 257 5.87 -14.58 1.22
N ALA A 258 5.70 -13.58 0.35
CA ALA A 258 5.34 -12.20 0.66
C ALA A 258 3.83 -11.94 0.44
N ILE A 259 3.00 -12.94 0.72
CA ILE A 259 1.54 -12.91 0.64
C ILE A 259 1.01 -13.26 2.03
N TRP A 260 -0.01 -12.55 2.50
CA TRP A 260 -0.59 -12.67 3.83
C TRP A 260 -2.12 -12.78 3.78
N VAL A 261 -2.72 -13.18 4.91
CA VAL A 261 -4.17 -13.15 5.16
C VAL A 261 -4.60 -11.76 5.62
#